data_AF-A0A3M1LT54-F1
#
_entry.id   AF-A0A3M1LT54-F1
#
_cell.length_a   1.000
_cell.length_b   1.000
_cell.length_c   1.000
_cell.angle_alpha   90.00
_cell.angle_beta   90.00
_cell.angle_gamma   90.00
#
_symmetry.space_group_name_H-M   'P 1'
#
loop_
_entity.id
_entity.type
_entity.pdbx_description
1 polymer ?
#
loop_
_entity_poly.entity_id
_entity_poly.type
_entity_poly.pdbx_seq_one_letter_code
_entity_poly.pdbx_strand_id
1 'polypeptide(L)'
;MFAVSSWTRNGQASGSIRHVARIDGLVLSDTWRACGDPPEEVCAFVPITWTPCNPGGHRRWIACPRCGRRVAKLYGAGRRFLCRHSHRLPHASQSEDAIACRFRRANRIRELLEESPFHGEGYRKVWARLRFSG
;
A
#
# COMPACT_ATOMS: atom_id res chain seq x y z
N MET A 1 3.68 23.31 -7.65
CA MET A 1 2.84 22.67 -8.67
C MET A 1 2.40 21.31 -8.15
N PHE A 2 1.15 20.90 -8.38
CA PHE A 2 0.68 19.56 -7.99
C PHE A 2 1.14 18.53 -9.03
N ALA A 3 1.67 17.41 -8.55
CA ALA A 3 1.86 16.21 -9.34
C ALA A 3 0.58 15.36 -9.30
N VAL A 4 0.36 14.53 -10.31
CA VAL A 4 -0.78 13.61 -10.38
C VAL A 4 -0.26 12.19 -10.43
N SER A 5 -0.78 11.32 -9.57
CA SER A 5 -0.60 9.88 -9.67
C SER A 5 -1.93 9.24 -10.03
N SER A 6 -1.94 8.34 -11.01
CA SER A 6 -3.12 7.56 -11.39
C SER A 6 -2.80 6.08 -11.33
N TRP A 7 -3.84 5.26 -11.18
CA TRP A 7 -3.71 3.82 -11.17
C TRP A 7 -4.83 3.17 -11.99
N THR A 8 -4.52 1.97 -12.47
CA THR A 8 -5.44 1.15 -13.24
C THR A 8 -5.82 -0.10 -12.44
N ARG A 9 -7.00 -0.63 -12.72
CA ARG A 9 -7.47 -1.94 -12.26
C ARG A 9 -7.85 -2.74 -13.49
N ASN A 10 -7.22 -3.89 -13.69
CA ASN A 10 -7.42 -4.75 -14.88
C ASN A 10 -7.23 -3.97 -16.21
N GLY A 11 -6.23 -3.08 -16.28
CA GLY A 11 -5.95 -2.27 -17.46
C GLY A 11 -6.85 -1.04 -17.65
N GLN A 12 -7.93 -0.91 -16.88
CA GLN A 12 -8.82 0.26 -16.93
C GLN A 12 -8.44 1.29 -15.87
N ALA A 13 -8.44 2.58 -16.22
CA ALA A 13 -8.20 3.67 -15.27
C ALA A 13 -9.21 3.61 -14.12
N SER A 14 -8.71 3.51 -12.89
CA SER A 14 -9.54 3.28 -11.70
C SER A 14 -9.53 4.45 -10.73
N GLY A 15 -8.57 5.35 -10.81
CA GLY A 15 -8.51 6.52 -9.95
C GLY A 15 -7.25 7.35 -10.17
N SER A 16 -7.27 8.56 -9.62
CA SER A 16 -6.11 9.45 -9.58
C SER A 16 -6.13 10.26 -8.30
N ILE A 17 -4.95 10.76 -7.90
CA ILE A 17 -4.78 11.64 -6.76
C ILE A 17 -3.77 12.72 -7.11
N ARG A 18 -4.11 13.96 -6.77
CA ARG A 18 -3.20 15.10 -6.88
C ARG A 18 -2.43 15.24 -5.58
N HIS A 19 -1.15 15.53 -5.67
CA HIS A 19 -0.31 15.69 -4.49
C HIS A 19 0.80 16.72 -4.72
N VAL A 20 1.22 17.39 -3.65
CA VAL A 20 2.40 18.25 -3.66
C VAL A 20 3.20 18.04 -2.39
N ALA A 21 4.48 17.71 -2.55
CA ALA A 21 5.42 17.62 -1.44
C ALA A 21 5.85 19.02 -1.01
N ARG A 22 5.86 19.25 0.30
CA ARG A 22 6.39 20.43 0.99
C ARG A 22 7.48 19.97 1.96
N ILE A 23 8.19 20.93 2.56
CA ILE A 23 9.26 20.62 3.52
C ILE A 23 8.74 19.97 4.81
N ASP A 24 7.52 20.35 5.21
CA ASP A 24 6.83 19.98 6.45
C ASP A 24 5.77 18.88 6.26
N GLY A 25 5.44 18.53 5.01
CA GLY A 25 4.39 17.57 4.74
C GLY A 25 4.04 17.36 3.28
N LEU A 26 2.92 16.67 3.07
CA LEU A 26 2.33 16.37 1.78
C LEU A 26 0.92 16.94 1.76
N VAL A 27 0.57 17.71 0.74
CA VAL A 27 -0.84 18.04 0.48
C VAL A 27 -1.37 17.03 -0.51
N LEU A 28 -2.46 16.37 -0.14
CA LEU A 28 -3.22 15.44 -0.97
C LEU A 28 -4.53 16.10 -1.38
N SER A 29 -4.89 15.96 -2.65
CA SER A 29 -6.18 16.41 -3.20
C SER A 29 -6.77 15.28 -4.03
N ASP A 30 -8.00 14.90 -3.69
CA ASP A 30 -8.76 13.88 -4.40
C ASP A 30 -10.23 14.31 -4.49
N THR A 31 -10.94 13.79 -5.49
CA THR A 31 -12.36 14.02 -5.63
C THR A 31 -13.10 12.88 -4.93
N TRP A 32 -13.87 13.21 -3.90
CA TRP A 32 -14.68 12.23 -3.20
C TRP A 32 -16.16 12.49 -3.46
N ARG A 33 -16.95 11.42 -3.47
CA ARG A 33 -18.39 11.49 -3.68
C ARG A 33 -19.10 10.54 -2.72
N ALA A 34 -20.06 11.07 -1.96
CA ALA A 34 -21.04 10.25 -1.25
C ALA A 34 -22.08 9.69 -2.22
N CYS A 35 -22.70 8.55 -1.89
CA CYS A 35 -23.75 7.99 -2.73
C CYS A 35 -24.91 8.99 -2.88
N GLY A 36 -25.20 9.41 -4.10
CA GLY A 36 -26.30 10.35 -4.41
C GLY A 36 -25.89 11.82 -4.49
N ASP A 37 -24.79 12.23 -3.87
CA ASP A 37 -24.37 13.63 -3.82
C ASP A 37 -23.48 14.04 -5.01
N PRO A 38 -23.32 15.35 -5.31
CA PRO A 38 -22.31 15.80 -6.24
C PRO A 38 -20.89 15.48 -5.73
N PRO A 39 -19.90 15.27 -6.62
CA PRO A 39 -18.51 15.12 -6.22
C PRO A 39 -18.02 16.40 -5.53
N GLU A 40 -17.27 16.25 -4.45
CA GLU A 40 -16.58 17.34 -3.78
C GLU A 40 -15.05 17.15 -3.82
N GLU A 41 -14.33 18.26 -3.79
CA GLU A 41 -12.87 18.23 -3.69
C GLU A 41 -12.45 18.09 -2.23
N VAL A 42 -11.63 17.07 -1.95
CA VAL A 42 -11.08 16.80 -0.63
C VAL A 42 -9.60 17.14 -0.66
N CYS A 43 -9.24 18.22 0.04
CA CYS A 43 -7.86 18.64 0.24
C CYS A 43 -7.43 18.36 1.69
N ALA A 44 -6.31 17.63 1.87
CA ALA A 44 -5.79 17.27 3.17
C ALA A 44 -4.28 17.52 3.26
N PHE A 45 -3.85 18.16 4.34
CA PHE A 45 -2.43 18.23 4.71
C PHE A 45 -2.04 17.03 5.58
N VAL A 46 -0.91 16.43 5.24
CA VAL A 46 -0.35 15.26 5.90
C VAL A 46 1.06 15.60 6.35
N PRO A 47 1.33 15.73 7.66
CA PRO A 47 2.66 16.07 8.12
C PRO A 47 3.67 14.97 7.83
N ILE A 48 4.91 15.36 7.50
CA ILE A 48 6.04 14.43 7.39
C ILE A 48 6.98 14.70 8.57
N THR A 49 7.34 13.62 9.26
CA THR A 49 8.27 13.64 10.38
C THR A 49 9.53 12.87 10.02
N TRP A 50 10.58 13.11 10.77
CA TRP A 50 11.90 12.58 10.47
C TRP A 50 12.42 11.78 11.65
N THR A 51 13.15 10.72 11.36
CA THR A 51 13.90 9.97 12.36
C THR A 51 15.35 9.89 11.89
N PRO A 52 16.31 10.36 12.71
CA PRO A 52 17.73 10.21 12.39
C PRO A 52 18.10 8.74 12.18
N CYS A 53 18.97 8.47 11.22
CA CYS A 53 19.52 7.14 10.95
C CYS A 53 21.04 7.21 10.99
N ASN A 54 21.68 6.29 11.73
CA ASN A 54 23.13 6.15 11.70
C ASN A 54 23.59 5.40 10.44
N PRO A 55 24.70 5.82 9.76
CA PRO A 55 25.43 7.09 9.86
C PRO A 55 25.00 8.07 8.74
N GLY A 56 24.28 9.15 9.08
CA GLY A 56 24.09 10.33 8.22
C GLY A 56 22.77 10.44 7.45
N GLY A 57 21.82 9.51 7.66
CA GLY A 57 20.53 9.51 6.95
C GLY A 57 19.37 10.07 7.79
N HIS A 58 18.28 10.43 7.12
CA HIS A 58 16.99 10.65 7.78
C HIS A 58 15.92 9.79 7.12
N ARG A 59 15.21 9.00 7.93
CA ARG A 59 14.03 8.28 7.47
C ARG A 59 12.81 9.18 7.60
N ARG A 60 12.15 9.46 6.47
CA ARG A 60 10.87 10.15 6.39
C ARG A 60 9.74 9.23 6.83
N TRP A 61 8.84 9.76 7.64
CA TRP A 61 7.62 9.10 8.10
C TRP A 61 6.42 10.01 7.86
N ILE A 62 5.31 9.42 7.45
CA ILE A 62 4.04 10.13 7.43
C ILE A 62 3.50 10.16 8.86
N ALA A 63 3.12 11.33 9.37
CA ALA A 63 2.34 11.43 10.60
C ALA A 63 0.85 11.36 10.26
N CYS A 64 0.14 10.41 10.87
CA CYS A 64 -1.31 10.28 10.66
C CYS A 64 -2.03 11.56 11.13
N PRO A 65 -2.85 12.22 10.28
CA PRO A 65 -3.54 13.46 10.64
C PRO A 65 -4.48 13.34 11.85
N ARG A 66 -4.99 12.13 12.13
CA ARG A 66 -5.93 11.90 13.26
C ARG A 66 -5.24 11.50 14.56
N CYS A 67 -4.20 10.67 14.50
CA CYS A 67 -3.62 10.07 15.71
C CYS A 67 -2.13 10.40 15.92
N GLY A 68 -1.52 11.20 15.03
CA GLY A 68 -0.12 11.62 15.11
C GLY A 68 0.92 10.51 14.94
N ARG A 69 0.49 9.24 14.82
CA ARG A 69 1.41 8.10 14.70
C ARG A 69 2.23 8.20 13.41
N ARG A 70 3.52 7.90 13.54
CA ARG A 70 4.45 7.71 12.42
C ARG A 70 4.11 6.42 11.69
N VAL A 71 3.80 6.51 10.41
CA VAL A 71 3.40 5.40 9.55
C VAL A 71 4.06 5.51 8.17
N ALA A 72 4.19 4.37 7.49
CA ALA A 72 4.71 4.33 6.13
C ALA A 72 3.63 4.52 5.06
N LYS A 73 2.36 4.28 5.41
CA LYS A 73 1.22 4.30 4.48
C LYS A 73 0.01 4.99 5.12
N LEU A 74 -0.67 5.80 4.32
CA LEU A 74 -2.03 6.26 4.58
C LEU A 74 -2.98 5.54 3.62
N TYR A 75 -4.24 5.48 4.04
CA TYR A 75 -5.32 4.88 3.28
C TYR A 75 -6.33 5.99 2.98
N GLY A 76 -6.69 6.14 1.71
CA GLY A 76 -7.85 6.94 1.30
C GLY A 76 -9.09 6.08 1.43
N ALA A 77 -9.85 6.24 2.51
CA ALA A 77 -11.12 5.55 2.70
C ALA A 77 -12.20 6.58 3.06
N GLY A 78 -13.13 6.78 2.12
CA GLY A 78 -14.07 7.89 2.17
C GLY A 78 -13.38 9.23 1.97
N ARG A 79 -13.84 10.26 2.70
CA ARG A 79 -13.36 11.64 2.61
C ARG A 79 -12.04 11.92 3.36
N ARG A 80 -11.29 10.90 3.81
CA ARG A 80 -10.13 11.09 4.71
C ARG A 80 -8.96 10.19 4.36
N PHE A 81 -7.74 10.72 4.57
CA PHE A 81 -6.47 10.00 4.44
C PHE A 81 -5.89 9.68 5.81
N LEU A 82 -6.17 8.50 6.36
CA LEU A 82 -5.72 8.13 7.72
C LEU A 82 -4.93 6.84 7.72
N CYS A 83 -4.26 6.56 8.85
CA CYS A 83 -3.56 5.29 9.02
C CYS A 83 -4.52 4.13 9.25
N ARG A 84 -4.02 2.89 9.07
CA ARG A 84 -4.79 1.66 9.32
C ARG A 84 -5.47 1.61 10.69
N HIS A 85 -4.82 2.13 11.73
CA HIS A 85 -5.39 2.13 13.09
C HIS A 85 -6.59 3.07 13.19
N SER A 86 -6.51 4.23 12.55
CA SER A 86 -7.57 5.23 12.55
C SER A 86 -8.77 4.83 11.69
N HIS A 87 -8.55 4.03 10.64
CA HIS A 87 -9.62 3.41 9.86
C HIS A 87 -10.07 2.05 10.38
N ARG A 88 -9.42 1.50 11.42
CA ARG A 88 -9.66 0.14 11.94
C ARG A 88 -9.57 -0.93 10.83
N LEU A 89 -8.63 -0.76 9.91
CA LEU A 89 -8.44 -1.69 8.79
C LEU A 89 -7.68 -2.95 9.27
N PRO A 90 -8.23 -4.15 9.02
CA PRO A 90 -7.52 -5.40 9.25
C PRO A 90 -6.33 -5.52 8.28
N HIS A 91 -5.39 -6.41 8.60
CA HIS A 91 -4.39 -6.81 7.60
C HIS A 91 -5.07 -7.58 6.48
N ALA A 92 -4.57 -7.49 5.25
CA ALA A 92 -5.10 -8.24 4.11
C ALA A 92 -5.19 -9.75 4.43
N SER A 93 -4.16 -10.30 5.08
CA SER A 93 -4.14 -11.70 5.52
C SER A 93 -5.26 -12.08 6.49
N GLN A 94 -5.84 -11.13 7.22
CA GLN A 94 -6.95 -11.35 8.15
C GLN A 94 -8.32 -11.28 7.47
N SER A 95 -8.38 -10.74 6.25
CA SER A 95 -9.61 -10.66 5.43
C SER A 95 -9.66 -11.75 4.36
N GLU A 96 -8.66 -12.61 4.29
CA GLU A 96 -8.64 -13.74 3.35
C GLU A 96 -9.28 -14.97 3.97
N ASP A 97 -10.22 -15.57 3.25
CA ASP A 97 -10.78 -16.86 3.61
C ASP A 97 -9.77 -18.00 3.35
N ALA A 98 -10.09 -19.20 3.84
CA ALA A 98 -9.21 -20.36 3.71
C ALA A 98 -8.96 -20.77 2.25
N ILE A 99 -9.89 -20.47 1.34
CA ILE A 99 -9.78 -20.80 -0.09
C ILE A 99 -8.84 -19.81 -0.76
N ALA A 100 -9.07 -18.51 -0.58
CA ALA A 100 -8.19 -17.44 -1.04
C ALA A 100 -6.75 -17.64 -0.54
N CYS A 101 -6.60 -18.04 0.72
CA CYS A 101 -5.29 -18.31 1.30
C CYS A 101 -4.57 -19.47 0.58
N ARG A 102 -5.30 -20.57 0.31
CA ARG A 102 -4.79 -21.72 -0.45
C ARG A 102 -4.43 -21.34 -1.88
N PHE A 103 -5.27 -20.57 -2.56
CA PHE A 103 -5.01 -20.08 -3.91
C PHE A 103 -3.75 -19.21 -3.96
N ARG A 104 -3.60 -18.26 -3.03
CA ARG A 104 -2.41 -17.41 -2.97
C ARG A 104 -1.13 -18.24 -2.81
N ARG A 105 -1.14 -19.26 -1.94
CA ARG A 105 -0.01 -20.16 -1.74
C ARG A 105 0.29 -21.00 -2.98
N ALA A 106 -0.74 -21.55 -3.61
CA ALA A 106 -0.59 -22.33 -4.84
C ALA A 106 -0.03 -21.48 -6.00
N ASN A 107 -0.53 -20.24 -6.16
CA ASN A 107 -0.03 -19.30 -7.16
C ASN A 107 1.43 -18.92 -6.88
N ARG A 108 1.79 -18.68 -5.62
CA ARG A 108 3.20 -18.39 -5.26
C ARG A 108 4.14 -19.55 -5.61
N ILE A 109 3.70 -20.79 -5.38
CA ILE A 109 4.47 -21.97 -5.80
C ILE A 109 4.56 -22.02 -7.31
N ARG A 110 3.46 -21.78 -8.03
CA ARG A 110 3.43 -21.76 -9.50
C ARG A 110 4.41 -20.74 -10.08
N GLU A 111 4.36 -19.49 -9.63
CA GLU A 111 5.29 -18.43 -10.02
C GLU A 111 6.75 -18.86 -9.83
N LEU A 112 7.07 -19.46 -8.68
CA LEU A 112 8.44 -19.93 -8.40
C LEU A 112 8.88 -21.08 -9.30
N LEU A 113 7.95 -21.93 -9.74
CA LEU A 113 8.25 -23.00 -10.69
C LEU A 113 8.42 -22.45 -12.11
N GLU A 114 7.60 -21.46 -12.51
CA GLU A 114 7.66 -20.80 -13.82
C GLU A 114 8.93 -19.93 -13.97
N GLU A 115 9.32 -19.20 -12.93
CA GLU A 115 10.56 -18.39 -12.91
C GLU A 115 11.83 -19.24 -12.78
N SER A 116 11.71 -20.53 -12.45
CA SER A 116 12.86 -21.40 -12.23
C SER A 116 13.55 -21.74 -13.54
N PRO A 117 14.86 -21.44 -13.71
CA PRO A 117 15.64 -21.90 -14.85
C PRO A 117 15.94 -23.41 -14.77
N PHE A 118 15.58 -24.06 -13.66
CA PHE A 118 15.74 -25.49 -13.44
C PHE A 118 14.43 -26.23 -13.72
N HIS A 119 14.49 -27.28 -14.53
CA HIS A 119 13.38 -28.18 -14.86
C HIS A 119 13.67 -29.62 -14.38
N GLY A 120 12.64 -30.46 -14.22
CA GLY A 120 12.80 -31.86 -13.81
C GLY A 120 13.28 -32.03 -12.35
N GLU A 121 14.27 -32.89 -12.11
CA GLU A 121 14.76 -33.21 -10.75
C GLU A 121 15.37 -32.01 -10.00
N GLY A 122 15.66 -30.92 -10.73
CA GLY A 122 16.12 -29.64 -10.19
C GLY A 122 15.14 -28.94 -9.25
N TYR A 123 13.83 -29.27 -9.30
CA TYR A 123 12.82 -28.70 -8.41
C TYR A 123 13.06 -29.03 -6.92
N ARG A 124 13.80 -30.10 -6.57
CA ARG A 124 14.14 -30.43 -5.16
C ARG A 124 14.84 -29.26 -4.45
N LYS A 125 15.60 -28.44 -5.17
CA LYS A 125 16.27 -27.24 -4.62
C LYS A 125 15.29 -26.07 -4.43
N VAL A 126 14.25 -25.95 -5.27
CA VAL A 126 13.17 -24.97 -5.11
C VAL A 126 12.31 -25.28 -3.88
N TRP A 127 12.03 -26.57 -3.64
CA TRP A 127 11.31 -27.02 -2.43
C TRP A 127 12.03 -26.69 -1.11
N ALA A 128 13.37 -26.62 -1.10
CA ALA A 128 14.13 -26.20 0.08
C ALA A 128 13.88 -24.72 0.43
N ARG A 129 13.73 -23.83 -0.56
CA ARG A 129 13.41 -22.40 -0.34
C ARG A 129 12.00 -22.20 0.23
N LEU A 130 11.04 -23.01 -0.23
CA LEU A 130 9.64 -22.97 0.24
C LEU A 130 9.48 -23.43 1.70
N ARG A 131 10.40 -24.24 2.23
CA ARG A 131 10.35 -24.78 3.60
C ARG A 131 10.71 -23.77 4.69
N PHE A 132 11.45 -22.73 4.36
CA PHE A 132 11.95 -21.70 5.30
C PHE A 132 11.32 -20.32 5.08
N SER A 133 10.34 -20.21 4.18
CA SER A 133 9.60 -18.96 3.95
C SER A 133 8.37 -18.94 4.87
N GLY A 134 8.62 -18.77 6.17
CA GLY A 134 7.61 -18.57 7.23
C GLY A 134 7.56 -17.10 7.61
#